data_AF-A0A2H5WUH6-F1
#
_entry.id   AF-A0A2H5WUH6-F1
#
_cell.length_a   1.000
_cell.length_b   1.000
_cell.length_c   1.000
_cell.angle_alpha   90.00
_cell.angle_beta   90.00
_cell.angle_gamma   90.00
#
_symmetry.space_group_name_H-M   'P 1'
#
loop_
_entity.id
_entity.type
_entity.pdbx_description
1 polymer ?
#
loop_
_entity_poly.entity_id
_entity_poly.type
_entity_poly.pdbx_seq_one_letter_code
_entity_poly.pdbx_strand_id
1 'polypeptide(L)'
;MFSSELLSQMIQDAKQQRQHLVRIAQLIQQGETQKAKEALAAFSHEFAHDVRAHFHAALFYEHLQAWADAFREIALAIFLEPDDHVRGIYYPLAARYLAKMGITAPIDAVLERGWQMCKTLYRPSERELRKQEYFQQGNRD
;
A
#
# COMPACT_ATOMS: atom_id res chain seq x y z
N MET A 1 -26.98 -2.20 -6.90
CA MET A 1 -26.86 -2.67 -8.30
C MET A 1 -25.83 -1.79 -8.98
N PHE A 2 -24.72 -2.34 -9.47
CA PHE A 2 -23.74 -1.58 -10.24
C PHE A 2 -24.31 -1.32 -11.64
N SER A 3 -24.11 -0.11 -12.18
CA SER A 3 -24.46 0.17 -13.58
C SER A 3 -23.52 -0.60 -14.51
N SER A 4 -23.99 -0.92 -15.73
CA SER A 4 -23.19 -1.57 -16.77
C SER A 4 -21.90 -0.78 -17.08
N GLU A 5 -21.97 0.54 -17.02
CA GLU A 5 -20.85 1.46 -17.21
C GLU A 5 -19.81 1.34 -16.08
N LEU A 6 -20.27 1.30 -14.82
CA LEU A 6 -19.40 1.15 -13.67
C LEU A 6 -18.70 -0.22 -13.66
N LEU A 7 -19.40 -1.30 -14.03
CA LEU A 7 -18.80 -2.62 -14.18
C LEU A 7 -17.74 -2.64 -15.30
N SER A 8 -18.03 -1.99 -16.42
CA SER A 8 -17.10 -1.89 -17.56
C SER A 8 -15.83 -1.13 -17.18
N GLN A 9 -15.97 -0.03 -16.43
CA GLN A 9 -14.84 0.73 -15.92
C GLN A 9 -13.97 -0.11 -14.98
N MET A 10 -14.58 -0.79 -14.00
CA MET A 10 -13.84 -1.66 -13.07
C MET A 10 -13.05 -2.77 -13.78
N ILE A 11 -13.63 -3.36 -14.83
CA ILE A 11 -12.95 -4.37 -15.65
C ILE A 11 -11.75 -3.75 -16.39
N GLN A 12 -11.92 -2.53 -16.90
CA GLN A 12 -10.86 -1.81 -17.61
C GLN A 12 -9.71 -1.45 -16.68
N ASP A 13 -10.01 -0.94 -15.49
CA ASP A 13 -9.01 -0.60 -14.46
C ASP A 13 -8.24 -1.85 -14.04
N ALA A 14 -8.92 -2.97 -13.79
CA ALA A 14 -8.28 -4.24 -13.45
C ALA A 14 -7.37 -4.76 -14.57
N LYS A 15 -7.77 -4.61 -15.84
CA LYS A 15 -6.94 -4.97 -17.00
C LYS A 15 -5.69 -4.09 -17.07
N GLN A 16 -5.84 -2.78 -16.87
CA GLN A 16 -4.72 -1.85 -16.86
C GLN A 16 -3.76 -2.20 -15.73
N GLN A 17 -4.24 -2.34 -14.49
CA GLN A 17 -3.39 -2.76 -13.36
C GLN A 17 -2.60 -4.03 -13.68
N ARG A 18 -3.24 -5.07 -14.21
CA ARG A 18 -2.56 -6.31 -14.61
C ARG A 18 -1.45 -6.06 -15.64
N GLN A 19 -1.66 -5.20 -16.63
CA GLN A 19 -0.65 -4.88 -17.64
C GLN A 19 0.59 -4.22 -17.02
N HIS A 20 0.39 -3.29 -16.08
CA HIS A 20 1.49 -2.66 -15.35
C HIS A 20 2.29 -3.71 -14.55
N LEU A 21 1.60 -4.56 -13.79
CA LEU A 21 2.25 -5.60 -12.98
C LEU A 21 3.05 -6.59 -13.84
N VAL A 22 2.52 -7.00 -15.00
CA VAL A 22 3.24 -7.87 -15.94
C VAL A 22 4.51 -7.18 -16.46
N ARG A 23 4.43 -5.90 -16.83
CA ARG A 23 5.59 -5.14 -17.29
C ARG A 23 6.65 -5.01 -16.20
N ILE A 24 6.25 -4.73 -14.97
CA ILE A 24 7.16 -4.65 -13.82
C ILE A 24 7.86 -6.00 -13.60
N ALA A 25 7.10 -7.11 -13.63
CA ALA A 25 7.66 -8.45 -13.49
C ALA A 25 8.70 -8.77 -14.59
N GLN A 26 8.44 -8.35 -15.83
CA GLN A 26 9.40 -8.52 -16.93
C GLN A 26 10.70 -7.75 -16.70
N LEU A 27 10.61 -6.50 -16.26
CA LEU A 27 11.80 -5.69 -15.95
C LEU A 27 12.64 -6.35 -14.85
N ILE A 28 11.99 -6.89 -13.81
CA ILE A 28 12.65 -7.61 -12.73
C ILE A 28 13.35 -8.88 -13.26
N GLN A 29 12.67 -9.67 -14.08
CA GLN A 29 13.26 -10.87 -14.69
C GLN A 29 14.46 -10.56 -15.59
N GLN A 30 14.48 -9.39 -16.22
CA GLN A 30 15.59 -8.91 -17.04
C GLN A 30 16.73 -8.31 -16.21
N GLY A 31 16.60 -8.21 -14.88
CA GLY A 31 17.57 -7.57 -13.99
C GLY A 31 17.57 -6.04 -14.05
N GLU A 32 16.59 -5.44 -14.74
CA GLU A 32 16.43 -3.99 -14.95
C GLU A 32 15.85 -3.32 -13.69
N THR A 33 16.58 -3.45 -12.58
CA THR A 33 16.12 -3.10 -11.22
C THR A 33 15.66 -1.65 -11.12
N GLN A 34 16.43 -0.71 -11.69
CA GLN A 34 16.10 0.71 -11.60
C GLN A 34 14.82 1.05 -12.37
N LYS A 35 14.66 0.51 -13.59
CA LYS A 35 13.44 0.68 -14.39
C LYS A 35 12.24 0.04 -13.71
N ALA A 36 12.42 -1.10 -13.04
CA ALA A 36 11.35 -1.73 -12.27
C ALA A 36 10.88 -0.85 -11.10
N LYS A 37 11.80 -0.22 -10.37
CA LYS A 37 11.47 0.73 -9.29
C LYS A 37 10.74 1.96 -9.81
N GLU A 38 11.17 2.52 -10.93
CA GLU A 38 10.48 3.65 -11.57
C GLU A 38 9.06 3.27 -12.02
N ALA A 39 8.90 2.08 -12.61
CA ALA A 39 7.59 1.57 -13.01
C ALA A 39 6.68 1.30 -11.80
N LEU A 40 7.23 0.80 -10.69
CA LEU A 40 6.48 0.64 -9.43
C LEU A 40 6.05 1.97 -8.85
N ALA A 41 6.91 2.98 -8.83
CA ALA A 41 6.55 4.31 -8.35
C ALA A 41 5.43 4.95 -9.20
N ALA A 42 5.50 4.80 -10.53
CA ALA A 42 4.45 5.26 -11.43
C ALA A 42 3.13 4.50 -11.19
N PHE A 43 3.20 3.18 -11.02
CA PHE A 43 2.04 2.35 -10.70
C PHE A 43 1.37 2.75 -9.38
N SER A 44 2.14 2.93 -8.31
CA SER A 44 1.61 3.40 -7.02
C SER A 44 1.00 4.80 -7.11
N HIS A 45 1.52 5.68 -7.98
CA HIS A 45 0.95 7.01 -8.20
C HIS A 45 -0.38 6.96 -8.97
N GLU A 46 -0.45 6.16 -10.03
CA GLU A 46 -1.65 5.99 -10.85
C GLU A 46 -2.80 5.36 -10.06
N PHE A 47 -2.48 4.41 -9.16
CA PHE A 47 -3.45 3.70 -8.34
C PHE A 47 -3.38 4.08 -6.85
N ALA A 48 -3.12 5.36 -6.56
CA ALA A 48 -2.86 5.87 -5.20
C ALA A 48 -4.00 5.67 -4.17
N HIS A 49 -5.19 5.27 -4.63
CA HIS A 49 -6.35 5.01 -3.79
C HIS A 49 -6.82 3.54 -3.83
N ASP A 50 -6.09 2.65 -4.51
CA ASP A 50 -6.39 1.21 -4.53
C ASP A 50 -5.47 0.46 -3.55
N VAL A 51 -6.07 -0.06 -2.48
CA VAL A 51 -5.37 -0.84 -1.45
C VAL A 51 -4.62 -2.04 -2.03
N ARG A 52 -5.21 -2.71 -3.03
CA ARG A 52 -4.59 -3.89 -3.66
C ARG A 52 -3.40 -3.51 -4.52
N ALA A 53 -3.43 -2.32 -5.14
CA ALA A 53 -2.29 -1.82 -5.89
C ALA A 53 -1.08 -1.61 -4.97
N HIS A 54 -1.28 -0.95 -3.83
CA HIS A 54 -0.22 -0.79 -2.82
C HIS A 54 0.28 -2.12 -2.27
N PHE A 55 -0.61 -3.10 -2.03
CA PHE A 55 -0.19 -4.46 -1.68
C PHE A 55 0.69 -5.11 -2.75
N HIS A 56 0.28 -5.09 -4.01
CA HIS A 56 1.07 -5.68 -5.10
C HIS A 56 2.42 -4.97 -5.27
N ALA A 57 2.44 -3.64 -5.21
CA ALA A 57 3.67 -2.86 -5.26
C ALA A 57 4.64 -3.27 -4.14
N ALA A 58 4.13 -3.47 -2.92
CA ALA A 58 4.94 -3.92 -1.79
C ALA A 58 5.62 -5.27 -2.03
N LEU A 59 4.89 -6.25 -2.61
CA LEU A 59 5.46 -7.57 -2.92
C LEU A 59 6.58 -7.49 -3.97
N PHE A 60 6.42 -6.62 -4.96
CA PHE A 60 7.46 -6.38 -5.96
C PHE A 60 8.67 -5.66 -5.36
N TYR A 61 8.48 -4.67 -4.49
CA TYR A 61 9.58 -4.05 -3.75
C TYR A 61 10.27 -5.04 -2.80
N GLU A 62 9.53 -5.96 -2.16
CA GLU A 62 10.10 -7.07 -1.39
C GLU A 62 11.01 -7.95 -2.26
N HIS A 63 10.56 -8.31 -3.46
CA HIS A 63 11.36 -9.11 -4.39
C HIS A 63 12.66 -8.40 -4.79
N LEU A 64 12.61 -7.08 -4.90
CA LEU A 64 13.77 -6.21 -5.14
C LEU A 64 14.60 -5.91 -3.88
N GLN A 65 14.23 -6.47 -2.72
CA GLN A 65 14.83 -6.20 -1.41
C GLN A 65 14.83 -4.70 -1.02
N ALA A 66 13.91 -3.93 -1.59
CA ALA A 66 13.71 -2.52 -1.29
C ALA A 66 12.78 -2.38 -0.09
N TRP A 67 13.26 -2.76 1.10
CA TRP A 67 12.44 -2.92 2.31
C TRP A 67 11.72 -1.65 2.76
N ALA A 68 12.36 -0.48 2.61
CA ALA A 68 11.76 0.81 2.95
C ALA A 68 10.59 1.14 2.03
N ASP A 69 10.74 0.90 0.72
CA ASP A 69 9.66 1.10 -0.26
C ASP A 69 8.54 0.07 -0.03
N ALA A 70 8.87 -1.19 0.20
CA ALA A 70 7.89 -2.23 0.51
C ALA A 70 7.06 -1.90 1.77
N PHE A 71 7.72 -1.40 2.82
CA PHE A 71 7.05 -0.93 4.03
C PHE A 71 6.15 0.28 3.74
N ARG A 72 6.63 1.26 2.97
CA ARG A 72 5.83 2.45 2.59
C ARG A 72 4.53 2.03 1.91
N GLU A 73 4.60 1.14 0.92
CA GLU A 73 3.41 0.71 0.19
C GLU A 73 2.42 -0.04 1.10
N ILE A 74 2.89 -0.94 1.97
CA ILE A 74 2.00 -1.61 2.94
C ILE A 74 1.37 -0.63 3.93
N ALA A 75 2.14 0.35 4.42
CA ALA A 75 1.60 1.38 5.31
C ALA A 75 0.47 2.17 4.63
N LEU A 76 0.63 2.51 3.34
CA LEU A 76 -0.43 3.16 2.56
C LEU A 76 -1.68 2.29 2.43
N ALA A 77 -1.53 0.99 2.15
CA ALA A 77 -2.65 0.06 2.11
C ALA A 77 -3.43 0.03 3.44
N ILE A 78 -2.71 -0.02 4.58
CA ILE A 78 -3.31 0.02 5.92
C ILE A 78 -4.04 1.35 6.18
N PHE A 79 -3.50 2.48 5.72
CA PHE A 79 -4.14 3.79 5.93
C PHE A 79 -5.39 4.00 5.09
N LEU A 80 -5.44 3.47 3.87
CA LEU A 80 -6.61 3.56 2.99
C LEU A 80 -7.79 2.74 3.53
N GLU A 81 -7.51 1.58 4.12
CA GLU A 81 -8.51 0.70 4.74
C GLU A 81 -8.09 0.27 6.15
N PRO A 82 -8.31 1.09 7.20
CA PRO A 82 -7.89 0.73 8.56
C PRO A 82 -8.76 -0.35 9.24
N ASP A 83 -9.53 -1.13 8.48
CA ASP A 83 -10.41 -2.18 9.00
C ASP A 83 -9.64 -3.42 9.49
N ASP A 84 -10.25 -4.18 10.40
CA ASP A 84 -9.58 -5.31 11.06
C ASP A 84 -9.21 -6.45 10.10
N HIS A 85 -9.94 -6.59 8.99
CA HIS A 85 -9.67 -7.63 8.00
C HIS A 85 -8.38 -7.33 7.21
N VAL A 86 -8.24 -6.08 6.79
CA VAL A 86 -7.06 -5.52 6.14
C VAL A 86 -5.87 -5.55 7.10
N ARG A 87 -6.05 -5.19 8.37
CA ARG A 87 -4.97 -5.32 9.38
C ARG A 87 -4.44 -6.73 9.52
N GLY A 88 -5.32 -7.73 9.59
CA GLY A 88 -4.92 -9.14 9.71
C GLY A 88 -4.00 -9.63 8.58
N ILE A 89 -4.10 -9.02 7.40
CA ILE A 89 -3.30 -9.38 6.22
C ILE A 89 -2.02 -8.53 6.13
N TYR A 90 -2.11 -7.22 6.36
CA TYR A 90 -1.02 -6.29 6.07
C TYR A 90 -0.07 -6.05 7.25
N TYR A 91 -0.52 -6.19 8.50
CA TYR A 91 0.35 -6.01 9.67
C TYR A 91 1.51 -7.00 9.72
N PRO A 92 1.31 -8.31 9.48
CA PRO A 92 2.43 -9.25 9.45
C PRO A 92 3.49 -8.89 8.41
N LEU A 93 3.06 -8.37 7.25
CA LEU A 93 3.97 -7.91 6.19
C LEU A 93 4.73 -6.66 6.62
N ALA A 94 4.03 -5.67 7.18
CA ALA A 94 4.63 -4.46 7.72
C ALA A 94 5.69 -4.79 8.79
N ALA A 95 5.35 -5.68 9.73
CA ALA A 95 6.25 -6.17 10.78
C ALA A 95 7.53 -6.77 10.19
N ARG A 96 7.35 -7.66 9.19
CA ARG A 96 8.44 -8.34 8.52
C ARG A 96 9.36 -7.36 7.81
N TYR A 97 8.82 -6.33 7.15
CA TYR A 97 9.65 -5.31 6.48
C TYR A 97 10.39 -4.42 7.47
N LEU A 98 9.76 -4.02 8.58
CA LEU A 98 10.46 -3.33 9.67
C LEU A 98 11.62 -4.16 10.22
N ALA A 99 11.41 -5.45 10.45
CA ALA A 99 12.46 -6.36 10.90
C ALA A 99 13.61 -6.48 9.87
N LYS A 100 13.31 -6.52 8.56
CA LYS A 100 14.33 -6.50 7.50
C LYS A 100 15.13 -5.20 7.45
N MET A 101 14.56 -4.10 7.93
CA MET A 101 15.26 -2.81 8.11
C MET A 101 15.98 -2.69 9.46
N GLY A 102 15.87 -3.69 10.36
CA GLY A 102 16.42 -3.62 11.71
C GLY A 102 15.65 -2.72 12.67
N ILE A 103 14.41 -2.36 12.34
CA ILE A 103 13.54 -1.52 13.19
C ILE A 103 12.77 -2.43 14.15
N THR A 104 12.96 -2.20 15.46
CA THR A 104 12.32 -2.99 16.54
C THR A 104 11.17 -2.26 17.23
N ALA A 105 10.75 -1.11 16.68
CA ALA A 105 9.63 -0.35 17.23
C ALA A 105 8.29 -1.10 17.02
N PRO A 106 7.31 -0.92 17.93
CA PRO A 106 5.95 -1.40 17.70
C PRO A 106 5.40 -0.84 16.39
N ILE A 107 4.76 -1.70 15.59
CA ILE A 107 4.23 -1.34 14.26
C ILE A 107 3.29 -0.14 14.38
N ASP A 108 2.42 -0.14 15.40
CA ASP A 108 1.46 0.94 15.64
C ASP A 108 2.15 2.31 15.83
N ALA A 109 3.28 2.34 16.55
CA ALA A 109 4.03 3.58 16.75
C ALA A 109 4.65 4.08 15.43
N VAL A 110 5.10 3.17 14.57
CA VAL A 110 5.66 3.52 13.26
C VAL A 110 4.56 4.01 12.32
N LEU A 111 3.43 3.30 12.27
CA LEU A 111 2.27 3.67 11.45
C LEU A 111 1.68 5.00 11.93
N GLU A 112 1.54 5.23 13.23
CA GLU A 112 1.04 6.50 13.76
C GLU A 112 1.93 7.65 13.31
N ARG A 113 3.26 7.52 13.43
CA ARG A 113 4.20 8.56 12.98
C ARG A 113 4.10 8.79 11.47
N GLY A 114 4.04 7.72 10.67
CA GLY A 114 3.87 7.81 9.22
C GLY A 114 2.58 8.53 8.84
N TRP A 115 1.49 8.23 9.54
CA TRP A 115 0.22 8.88 9.33
C TRP A 115 0.24 10.38 9.69
N GLN A 116 0.87 10.77 10.80
CA GLN A 116 0.99 12.20 11.15
C GLN A 116 1.70 12.97 10.03
N MET A 117 2.73 12.37 9.41
CA MET A 117 3.39 12.96 8.24
C MET A 117 2.45 13.02 7.03
N CYS A 118 1.72 11.94 6.73
CA CYS A 118 0.73 11.93 5.64
C CYS A 118 -0.32 13.04 5.82
N LYS A 119 -0.87 13.26 7.02
CA LYS A 119 -1.83 14.34 7.29
C LYS A 119 -1.29 15.74 7.04
N THR A 120 0.02 15.93 7.23
CA THR A 120 0.64 17.24 6.98
C THR A 120 0.85 17.51 5.49
N LEU A 121 0.88 16.46 4.66
CA LEU A 121 1.16 16.51 3.22
C LEU A 121 -0.09 16.32 2.35
N TYR A 122 -1.04 15.52 2.83
CA TYR A 122 -2.32 15.21 2.21
C TYR A 122 -3.42 15.69 3.16
N ARG A 123 -4.47 16.34 2.65
CA ARG A 123 -5.65 16.72 3.47
C ARG A 123 -6.65 15.57 3.43
N PRO A 124 -6.59 14.58 4.33
CA PRO A 124 -7.54 13.47 4.33
C PRO A 124 -8.97 14.00 4.53
N SER A 125 -9.92 13.33 3.90
CA SER A 125 -11.34 13.58 4.09
C SER A 125 -11.79 13.25 5.52
N GLU A 126 -12.89 13.83 5.97
CA GLU A 126 -13.50 13.51 7.28
C GLU A 126 -13.85 12.02 7.43
N ARG A 127 -14.09 11.33 6.33
CA ARG A 127 -14.37 9.89 6.35
C ARG A 127 -13.12 9.10 6.70
N GLU A 128 -11.97 9.47 6.14
CA GLU A 128 -10.67 8.85 6.43
C GLU A 128 -10.21 9.17 7.85
N LEU A 129 -10.42 10.39 8.31
CA LEU A 129 -10.17 10.79 9.70
C LEU A 129 -11.00 9.96 10.70
N ARG A 130 -12.31 9.81 10.46
CA ARG A 130 -13.20 9.00 11.32
C ARG A 130 -12.83 7.52 11.34
N LYS A 131 -12.48 6.93 10.20
CA LYS A 131 -12.00 5.54 10.14
C LYS A 131 -10.75 5.31 10.99
N GLN A 132 -9.96 6.36 11.22
CA GLN A 132 -8.76 6.28 12.03
C GLN A 132 -9.01 6.59 13.52
N GLU A 133 -10.05 7.30 13.89
CA GLU A 133 -10.45 7.42 15.30
C GLU A 133 -10.81 6.03 15.88
N TYR A 134 -11.42 5.16 15.06
CA TYR A 134 -11.59 3.74 15.40
C TYR A 134 -10.25 3.02 15.61
N PHE A 135 -9.20 3.40 14.87
CA PHE A 135 -7.85 2.84 15.05
C PHE A 135 -7.27 3.10 16.43
N GLN A 136 -7.48 4.31 16.96
CA GLN A 136 -7.00 4.69 18.28
C GLN A 136 -7.86 4.14 19.42
N GLN A 137 -9.14 3.84 19.17
CA GLN A 137 -10.06 3.30 20.17
C GLN A 137 -9.91 1.78 20.35
N GLY A 138 -9.70 1.02 19.28
CA GLY A 138 -9.51 -0.45 19.37
C GLY A 138 -8.21 -0.91 20.05
N ASN A 139 -7.26 -0.01 20.28
CA ASN A 139 -6.00 -0.27 21.00
C ASN A 139 -6.03 0.18 22.48
N ARG A 140 -7.18 0.65 22.98
CA ARG A 140 -7.34 1.11 24.39
C ARG A 140 -7.97 0.07 25.33
N ASP A 141 -8.37 -1.08 24.81
CA ASP A 141 -8.90 -2.23 25.56
C ASP A 141 -7.89 -3.40 25.56
#